data_AF-Q0UUE0-F1
#
_entry.id   AF-Q0UUE0-F1
#
_cell.length_a   1.000
_cell.length_b   1.000
_cell.length_c   1.000
_cell.angle_alpha   90.00
_cell.angle_beta   90.00
_cell.angle_gamma   90.00
#
_symmetry.space_group_name_H-M   'P 1'
#
loop_
_entity.id
_entity.type
_entity.pdbx_description
1 polymer ?
#
loop_
_entity_poly.entity_id
_entity_poly.type
_entity_poly.pdbx_seq_one_letter_code
_entity_poly.pdbx_strand_id
1 'polypeptide(L)'
;MAEDPRIQAASQPVLYHPDLHKRNIFVSKEDPEIVTAIIDWQSCSIEPAFWYADEVPDFAQPVPDPECADKMEPKSELCPWMSPSFGPMRFAYSTWNFGAVALCEELIQTALHWDELGLAGSCPFLVPNETEIAEHRADYEKFQFVQRLKHSISQALECGTDGWVHADDWETTKSTYREAYKAMVQAILEEEDVDDDEPVKSEADIRELWPF
;
A
#
# COMPACT_ATOMS: atom_id res chain seq x y z
N MET A 1 -27.22 -3.42 11.20
CA MET A 1 -26.43 -2.22 10.88
C MET A 1 -26.12 -1.51 12.18
N ALA A 2 -24.95 -0.87 12.32
CA ALA A 2 -24.58 -0.18 13.54
C ALA A 2 -25.53 1.00 13.85
N GLU A 3 -25.90 1.18 15.13
CA GLU A 3 -26.83 2.24 15.56
C GLU A 3 -26.12 3.57 15.91
N ASP A 4 -24.78 3.60 15.91
CA ASP A 4 -24.03 4.83 16.21
C ASP A 4 -24.27 5.89 15.10
N PRO A 5 -24.76 7.10 15.45
CA PRO A 5 -25.04 8.14 14.46
C PRO A 5 -23.84 8.57 13.62
N ARG A 6 -22.62 8.47 14.16
CA ARG A 6 -21.39 8.80 13.44
C ARG A 6 -21.10 7.79 12.35
N ILE A 7 -21.33 6.51 12.64
CA ILE A 7 -21.19 5.43 11.66
C ILE A 7 -22.25 5.60 10.57
N GLN A 8 -23.51 5.86 10.95
CA GLN A 8 -24.58 6.10 9.97
C GLN A 8 -24.33 7.31 9.05
N ALA A 9 -23.75 8.39 9.60
CA ALA A 9 -23.36 9.56 8.81
C ALA A 9 -22.17 9.25 7.88
N ALA A 10 -21.17 8.51 8.36
CA ALA A 10 -20.03 8.09 7.55
C ALA A 10 -20.39 7.00 6.53
N SER A 11 -21.50 6.27 6.71
CA SER A 11 -22.03 5.27 5.77
C SER A 11 -22.78 5.87 4.58
N GLN A 12 -22.96 7.20 4.52
CA GLN A 12 -23.64 7.82 3.38
C GLN A 12 -22.81 7.66 2.09
N PRO A 13 -23.45 7.40 0.95
CA PRO A 13 -22.75 7.28 -0.33
C PRO A 13 -22.14 8.63 -0.71
N VAL A 14 -20.83 8.64 -0.94
CA VAL A 14 -20.07 9.78 -1.45
C VAL A 14 -19.33 9.38 -2.71
N LEU A 15 -19.11 10.35 -3.61
CA LEU A 15 -18.24 10.13 -4.76
C LEU A 15 -16.79 10.09 -4.28
N TYR A 16 -16.16 8.92 -4.40
CA TYR A 16 -14.80 8.65 -3.97
C TYR A 16 -13.81 8.86 -5.12
N HIS A 17 -12.77 9.66 -4.85
CA HIS A 17 -11.63 9.83 -5.74
C HIS A 17 -10.47 8.98 -5.23
N PRO A 18 -10.14 7.83 -5.87
CA PRO A 18 -9.21 6.85 -5.32
C PRO A 18 -7.75 7.30 -5.32
N ASP A 19 -7.39 8.34 -6.09
CA ASP A 19 -6.01 8.79 -6.22
C ASP A 19 -5.88 10.31 -5.99
N LEU A 20 -6.48 10.80 -4.90
CA LEU A 20 -6.52 12.24 -4.61
C LEU A 20 -5.21 12.69 -3.93
N HIS A 21 -4.22 13.06 -4.73
CA HIS A 21 -2.93 13.61 -4.30
C HIS A 21 -2.65 14.97 -4.97
N LYS A 22 -1.65 15.74 -4.50
CA LYS A 22 -1.31 17.09 -5.01
C LYS A 22 -1.23 17.18 -6.53
N ARG A 23 -0.73 16.16 -7.22
CA ARG A 23 -0.57 16.17 -8.69
C ARG A 23 -1.89 16.09 -9.47
N ASN A 24 -2.97 15.67 -8.82
CA ASN A 24 -4.32 15.61 -9.39
C ASN A 24 -5.15 16.85 -9.01
N ILE A 25 -4.56 17.82 -8.30
CA ILE A 25 -5.20 19.05 -7.85
C ILE A 25 -4.52 20.24 -8.54
N PHE A 26 -5.27 20.95 -9.37
CA PHE A 26 -4.82 22.20 -9.99
C PHE A 26 -5.29 23.38 -9.15
N VAL A 27 -4.41 24.34 -8.92
CA VAL A 27 -4.69 25.57 -8.18
C VAL A 27 -4.49 26.80 -9.06
N SER A 28 -5.10 27.93 -8.69
CA SER A 28 -4.88 29.19 -9.41
C SER A 28 -3.43 29.63 -9.31
N LYS A 29 -2.92 30.25 -10.38
CA LYS A 29 -1.58 30.82 -10.42
C LYS A 29 -1.47 32.09 -9.57
N GLU A 30 -2.57 32.81 -9.44
CA GLU A 30 -2.68 34.07 -8.70
C GLU A 30 -2.93 33.82 -7.21
N ASP A 31 -3.73 32.81 -6.89
CA ASP A 31 -4.08 32.42 -5.51
C ASP A 31 -4.09 30.88 -5.36
N PRO A 32 -3.01 30.27 -4.83
CA PRO A 32 -2.91 28.83 -4.64
C PRO A 32 -3.93 28.22 -3.66
N GLU A 33 -4.65 29.03 -2.88
CA GLU A 33 -5.73 28.54 -2.02
C GLU A 33 -6.98 28.14 -2.84
N ILE A 34 -7.07 28.62 -4.09
CA ILE A 34 -8.20 28.34 -4.98
C ILE A 34 -7.89 27.11 -5.83
N VAL A 35 -8.54 25.99 -5.51
CA VAL A 35 -8.58 24.80 -6.38
C VAL A 35 -9.38 25.14 -7.64
N THR A 36 -8.76 24.99 -8.81
CA THR A 36 -9.36 25.27 -10.12
C THR A 36 -9.87 24.02 -10.82
N ALA A 37 -9.22 22.87 -10.59
CA ALA A 37 -9.66 21.59 -11.12
C ALA A 37 -9.13 20.42 -10.29
N ILE A 38 -9.89 19.32 -10.29
CA ILE A 38 -9.45 18.00 -9.87
C ILE A 38 -9.58 17.09 -11.09
N ILE A 39 -8.52 16.37 -11.43
CA ILE A 39 -8.48 15.46 -12.59
C ILE A 39 -8.36 14.01 -12.13
N ASP A 40 -8.28 13.07 -13.09
CA ASP A 40 -8.00 11.65 -12.85
C ASP A 40 -9.16 10.83 -12.25
N TRP A 41 -10.39 11.24 -12.60
CA TRP A 41 -11.63 10.62 -12.11
C TRP A 41 -11.97 9.26 -12.74
N GLN A 42 -11.19 8.70 -13.67
CA GLN A 42 -11.57 7.48 -14.41
C GLN A 42 -11.77 6.22 -13.53
N SER A 43 -11.26 6.24 -12.30
CA SER A 43 -11.41 5.16 -11.32
C SER A 43 -12.38 5.50 -10.17
N CYS A 44 -13.11 6.61 -10.26
CA CYS A 44 -14.02 7.02 -9.19
C CYS A 44 -15.17 6.02 -8.98
N SER A 45 -15.60 5.87 -7.73
CA SER A 45 -16.72 5.03 -7.34
C SER A 45 -17.60 5.74 -6.31
N ILE A 46 -18.79 5.19 -6.04
CA ILE A 46 -19.68 5.68 -4.99
C ILE A 46 -19.47 4.77 -3.78
N GLU A 47 -18.85 5.29 -2.73
CA GLU A 47 -18.46 4.54 -1.53
C GLU A 47 -18.89 5.27 -0.26
N PRO A 48 -18.95 4.59 0.90
CA PRO A 48 -19.09 5.25 2.19
C PRO A 48 -17.93 6.22 2.50
N ALA A 49 -18.22 7.33 3.18
CA ALA A 49 -17.22 8.36 3.51
C ALA A 49 -16.08 7.87 4.42
N PHE A 50 -16.27 6.82 5.21
CA PHE A 50 -15.20 6.25 6.04
C PHE A 50 -14.06 5.63 5.21
N TRP A 51 -14.24 5.44 3.90
CA TRP A 51 -13.17 4.99 3.00
C TRP A 51 -11.98 5.97 2.94
N TYR A 52 -12.22 7.27 3.17
CA TYR A 52 -11.17 8.29 3.26
C TYR A 52 -10.27 8.18 4.50
N ALA A 53 -10.60 7.31 5.47
CA ALA A 53 -9.83 7.18 6.70
C ALA A 53 -8.58 6.30 6.54
N ASP A 54 -8.43 5.58 5.42
CA ASP A 54 -7.34 4.61 5.25
C ASP A 54 -5.99 5.23 4.92
N GLU A 55 -5.99 6.37 4.22
CA GLU A 55 -4.76 7.05 3.84
C GLU A 55 -4.88 8.55 4.09
N VAL A 56 -3.82 9.12 4.67
CA VAL A 56 -3.68 10.58 4.79
C VAL A 56 -3.07 11.09 3.48
N PRO A 57 -3.79 11.93 2.70
CA PRO A 57 -3.26 12.45 1.44
C PRO A 57 -1.93 13.19 1.64
N ASP A 58 -1.08 13.18 0.61
CA ASP A 58 0.27 13.79 0.63
C ASP A 58 0.27 15.30 1.00
N PHE A 59 -0.84 16.00 0.79
CA PHE A 59 -1.04 17.40 1.21
C PHE A 59 -1.51 17.57 2.66
N ALA A 60 -2.01 16.51 3.28
CA ALA A 60 -2.40 16.48 4.69
C ALA A 60 -1.34 15.80 5.57
N GLN A 61 -0.27 15.26 4.98
CA GLN A 61 0.88 14.72 5.71
C GLN A 61 1.56 15.82 6.55
N PRO A 62 1.96 15.53 7.80
CA PRO A 62 2.66 16.50 8.63
C PRO A 62 3.98 16.90 7.98
N VAL A 63 4.29 18.20 8.03
CA VAL A 63 5.60 18.72 7.61
C VAL A 63 6.65 18.21 8.61
N PRO A 64 7.76 17.59 8.18
CA PRO A 64 8.79 17.14 9.09
C PRO A 64 9.34 18.33 9.88
N ASP A 65 9.23 18.26 11.21
CA ASP A 65 9.87 19.23 12.10
C ASP A 65 11.37 18.91 12.17
N PRO A 66 12.26 19.84 11.77
CA PRO A 66 13.71 19.60 11.79
C PRO A 66 14.27 19.29 13.18
N GLU A 67 13.58 19.64 14.28
CA GLU A 67 14.00 19.27 15.64
C GLU A 67 13.52 17.87 16.08
N CYS A 68 12.62 17.24 15.32
CA CYS A 68 12.00 15.95 15.63
C CYS A 68 12.39 14.84 14.64
N ALA A 69 13.37 15.08 13.74
CA ALA A 69 13.81 14.12 12.73
C ALA A 69 14.28 12.77 13.31
N ASP A 70 14.84 12.76 14.53
CA ASP A 70 15.24 11.54 15.25
C ASP A 70 14.08 10.85 16.01
N LYS A 71 12.89 11.46 16.00
CA LYS A 71 11.65 10.89 16.52
C LYS A 71 10.63 10.79 15.40
N MET A 72 11.04 10.22 14.28
CA MET A 72 10.08 9.71 13.31
C MET A 72 9.39 8.52 13.99
N GLU A 73 8.26 8.80 14.66
CA GLU A 73 7.24 7.78 14.92
C GLU A 73 7.13 6.97 13.62
N PRO A 74 7.23 5.62 13.69
CA PRO A 74 7.17 4.81 12.49
C PRO A 74 5.95 5.28 11.71
N LYS A 75 6.15 5.75 10.46
CA LYS A 75 5.06 6.04 9.52
C LYS A 75 4.11 4.87 9.69
N SER A 76 2.99 5.12 10.36
CA SER A 76 2.27 4.10 11.10
C SER A 76 2.27 2.85 10.27
N GLU A 77 2.89 1.78 10.79
CA GLU A 77 2.49 0.43 10.41
C GLU A 77 0.97 0.50 10.29
N LEU A 78 0.51 0.37 9.04
CA LEU A 78 -0.87 0.38 8.57
C LEU A 78 -1.83 0.24 9.74
N CYS A 79 -2.56 1.32 10.08
CA CYS A 79 -3.46 1.40 11.24
C CYS A 79 -4.03 0.03 11.63
N PRO A 80 -3.48 -0.66 12.66
CA PRO A 80 -3.90 -2.01 13.03
C PRO A 80 -5.34 -2.06 13.57
N TRP A 81 -5.97 -0.89 13.71
CA TRP A 81 -7.27 -0.69 14.33
C TRP A 81 -8.41 -0.49 13.32
N MET A 82 -8.14 -0.38 12.01
CA MET A 82 -9.20 -0.65 11.05
C MET A 82 -9.38 -2.16 10.99
N SER A 83 -10.46 -2.59 11.63
CA SER A 83 -10.76 -3.98 11.97
C SER A 83 -10.59 -4.90 10.75
N PRO A 84 -10.14 -6.16 10.95
CA PRO A 84 -10.06 -7.18 9.89
C PRO A 84 -11.35 -7.33 9.06
N SER A 85 -12.47 -6.82 9.56
CA SER A 85 -13.75 -6.69 8.87
C SER A 85 -13.74 -5.85 7.58
N PHE A 86 -12.73 -5.00 7.33
CA PHE A 86 -12.67 -4.15 6.12
C PHE A 86 -11.49 -4.45 5.18
N GLY A 87 -10.61 -5.39 5.54
CA GLY A 87 -9.43 -5.75 4.75
C GLY A 87 -9.73 -6.11 3.28
N PRO A 88 -10.74 -6.95 2.98
CA PRO A 88 -11.08 -7.29 1.59
C PRO A 88 -11.48 -6.07 0.76
N MET A 89 -12.17 -5.10 1.37
CA MET A 89 -12.55 -3.89 0.65
C MET A 89 -11.30 -3.04 0.34
N ARG A 90 -10.30 -3.00 1.25
CA ARG A 90 -9.07 -2.21 1.09
C ARG A 90 -8.26 -2.64 -0.12
N PHE A 91 -8.04 -3.94 -0.28
CA PHE A 91 -7.19 -4.39 -1.39
C PHE A 91 -7.95 -4.51 -2.71
N ALA A 92 -9.29 -4.57 -2.70
CA ALA A 92 -10.10 -4.67 -3.91
C ALA A 92 -9.79 -3.54 -4.91
N TYR A 93 -9.65 -2.30 -4.43
CA TYR A 93 -9.35 -1.14 -5.28
C TYR A 93 -7.88 -1.04 -5.70
N SER A 94 -6.98 -1.79 -5.07
CA SER A 94 -5.53 -1.76 -5.31
C SER A 94 -5.00 -2.96 -6.11
N THR A 95 -5.89 -3.88 -6.52
CA THR A 95 -5.51 -5.09 -7.26
C THR A 95 -4.84 -4.82 -8.60
N TRP A 96 -5.13 -3.68 -9.22
CA TRP A 96 -4.48 -3.25 -10.48
C TRP A 96 -3.01 -2.87 -10.29
N ASN A 97 -2.60 -2.45 -9.09
CA ASN A 97 -1.25 -2.00 -8.78
C ASN A 97 -0.37 -3.15 -8.26
N PHE A 98 -0.97 -4.03 -7.46
CA PHE A 98 -0.25 -5.03 -6.66
C PHE A 98 -0.63 -6.48 -6.98
N GLY A 99 -1.51 -6.69 -7.96
CA GLY A 99 -2.12 -7.99 -8.21
C GLY A 99 -3.15 -8.36 -7.14
N ALA A 100 -3.69 -9.57 -7.25
CA ALA A 100 -4.74 -10.05 -6.37
C ALA A 100 -4.23 -10.63 -5.04
N VAL A 101 -2.91 -10.76 -4.85
CA VAL A 101 -2.32 -11.53 -3.72
C VAL A 101 -2.77 -10.99 -2.36
N ALA A 102 -2.67 -9.68 -2.11
CA ALA A 102 -3.12 -9.09 -0.85
C ALA A 102 -4.64 -9.21 -0.64
N LEU A 103 -5.43 -9.09 -1.72
CA LEU A 103 -6.87 -9.32 -1.64
C LEU A 103 -7.20 -10.77 -1.30
N CYS A 104 -6.49 -11.73 -1.92
CA CYS A 104 -6.65 -13.14 -1.63
C CYS A 104 -6.31 -13.46 -0.17
N GLU A 105 -5.24 -12.87 0.39
CA GLU A 105 -4.92 -13.03 1.81
C GLU A 105 -6.08 -12.57 2.69
N GLU A 106 -6.60 -11.36 2.45
CA GLU A 106 -7.73 -10.86 3.24
C GLU A 106 -9.00 -11.71 3.10
N LEU A 107 -9.28 -12.23 1.89
CA LEU A 107 -10.41 -13.12 1.67
C LEU A 107 -10.23 -14.46 2.40
N ILE A 108 -9.01 -15.01 2.41
CA ILE A 108 -8.66 -16.24 3.12
C ILE A 108 -8.79 -16.02 4.62
N GLN A 109 -8.19 -14.96 5.17
CA GLN A 109 -8.27 -14.63 6.59
C GLN A 109 -9.72 -14.38 7.02
N THR A 110 -10.51 -13.69 6.20
CA THR A 110 -11.94 -13.47 6.42
C THR A 110 -12.71 -14.78 6.44
N ALA A 111 -12.42 -15.70 5.51
CA ALA A 111 -13.09 -16.99 5.45
C ALA A 111 -12.75 -17.90 6.63
N LEU A 112 -11.49 -17.90 7.07
CA LEU A 112 -11.01 -18.68 8.20
C LEU A 112 -11.57 -18.20 9.55
N HIS A 113 -11.71 -16.88 9.72
CA HIS A 113 -12.16 -16.27 10.97
C HIS A 113 -13.62 -15.80 10.94
N TRP A 114 -14.43 -16.27 9.98
CA TRP A 114 -15.80 -15.77 9.75
C TRP A 114 -16.68 -15.80 11.01
N ASP A 115 -16.64 -16.91 11.76
CA ASP A 115 -17.42 -17.09 12.98
C ASP A 115 -16.91 -16.18 14.12
N GLU A 116 -15.60 -15.95 14.20
CA GLU A 116 -14.97 -15.07 15.19
C GLU A 116 -15.26 -13.60 14.91
N LEU A 117 -15.36 -13.22 13.63
CA LEU A 117 -15.75 -11.88 13.19
C LEU A 117 -17.22 -11.56 13.49
N GLY A 118 -18.03 -12.56 13.86
CA GLY A 118 -19.44 -12.38 14.22
C GLY A 118 -20.31 -11.90 13.04
N LEU A 119 -19.89 -12.20 11.81
CA LEU A 119 -20.61 -11.82 10.60
C LEU A 119 -21.88 -12.65 10.41
N ALA A 120 -22.93 -12.04 9.86
CA ALA A 120 -24.22 -12.69 9.73
C ALA A 120 -24.22 -13.76 8.63
N GLY A 121 -24.79 -14.93 8.94
CA GLY A 121 -24.92 -16.03 8.00
C GLY A 121 -23.64 -16.87 7.87
N SER A 122 -23.62 -17.77 6.89
CA SER A 122 -22.44 -18.56 6.55
C SER A 122 -21.49 -17.75 5.66
N CYS A 123 -20.18 -17.99 5.80
CA CYS A 123 -19.18 -17.40 4.91
C CYS A 123 -19.52 -17.67 3.43
N PRO A 124 -19.57 -16.64 2.56
CA PRO A 124 -19.83 -16.80 1.13
C PRO A 124 -18.59 -17.25 0.35
N PHE A 125 -17.40 -17.15 0.95
CA PHE A 125 -16.14 -17.53 0.32
C PHE A 125 -15.83 -19.00 0.62
N LEU A 126 -15.31 -19.70 -0.39
CA LEU A 126 -14.80 -21.05 -0.19
C LEU A 126 -13.47 -20.97 0.55
N VAL A 127 -13.35 -21.69 1.65
CA VAL A 127 -12.06 -21.86 2.34
C VAL A 127 -11.17 -22.73 1.43
N PRO A 128 -10.00 -22.23 0.98
CA PRO A 128 -9.11 -23.02 0.15
C PRO A 128 -8.58 -24.24 0.90
N ASN A 129 -8.15 -25.25 0.16
CA ASN A 129 -7.56 -26.44 0.75
C ASN A 129 -6.11 -26.16 1.24
N GLU A 130 -5.54 -27.09 2.02
CA GLU A 130 -4.20 -26.91 2.60
C GLU A 130 -3.10 -26.64 1.57
N THR A 131 -3.19 -27.24 0.38
CA THR A 131 -2.23 -27.00 -0.72
C THR A 131 -2.37 -25.58 -1.26
N GLU A 132 -3.60 -25.12 -1.54
CA GLU A 132 -3.87 -23.75 -2.00
C GLU A 132 -3.43 -22.70 -0.96
N ILE A 133 -3.61 -22.99 0.34
CA ILE A 133 -3.14 -22.11 1.42
C ILE A 133 -1.61 -22.04 1.45
N ALA A 134 -0.92 -23.17 1.26
CA ALA A 134 0.54 -23.21 1.26
C ALA A 134 1.13 -22.45 0.05
N GLU A 135 0.55 -22.65 -1.14
CA GLU A 135 0.92 -21.90 -2.35
C GLU A 135 0.68 -20.40 -2.16
N HIS A 136 -0.49 -20.02 -1.63
CA HIS A 136 -0.81 -18.62 -1.37
C HIS A 136 0.15 -17.98 -0.36
N ARG A 137 0.53 -18.72 0.69
CA ARG A 137 1.48 -18.23 1.70
C ARG A 137 2.82 -17.83 1.08
N ALA A 138 3.36 -18.67 0.20
CA ALA A 138 4.60 -18.39 -0.51
C ALA A 138 4.47 -17.15 -1.42
N ASP A 139 3.34 -17.00 -2.12
CA ASP A 139 3.06 -15.82 -2.93
C ASP A 139 2.91 -14.55 -2.08
N TYR A 140 2.27 -14.66 -0.92
CA TYR A 140 2.07 -13.55 0.00
C TYR A 140 3.38 -13.10 0.66
N GLU A 141 4.28 -14.03 1.00
CA GLU A 141 5.62 -13.72 1.51
C GLU A 141 6.46 -12.93 0.50
N LYS A 142 6.42 -13.33 -0.79
CA LYS A 142 7.04 -12.57 -1.88
C LYS A 142 6.41 -11.19 -2.03
N PHE A 143 5.08 -11.10 -1.98
CA PHE A 143 4.37 -9.83 -2.03
C PHE A 143 4.83 -8.88 -0.90
N GLN A 144 4.87 -9.38 0.34
CA GLN A 144 5.33 -8.60 1.49
C GLN A 144 6.80 -8.17 1.36
N PHE A 145 7.65 -9.04 0.84
CA PHE A 145 9.05 -8.71 0.55
C PHE A 145 9.14 -7.52 -0.42
N VAL A 146 8.40 -7.57 -1.55
CA VAL A 146 8.36 -6.48 -2.53
C VAL A 146 7.89 -5.18 -1.89
N GLN A 147 6.84 -5.21 -1.06
CA GLN A 147 6.35 -4.00 -0.39
C GLN A 147 7.40 -3.39 0.55
N ARG A 148 8.09 -4.22 1.35
CA ARG A 148 9.18 -3.76 2.23
C ARG A 148 10.34 -3.19 1.42
N LEU A 149 10.74 -3.86 0.34
CA LEU A 149 11.81 -3.43 -0.53
C LEU A 149 11.47 -2.09 -1.19
N LYS A 150 10.25 -1.96 -1.72
CA LYS A 150 9.72 -0.72 -2.31
C LYS A 150 9.73 0.43 -1.32
N HIS A 151 9.28 0.20 -0.09
CA HIS A 151 9.32 1.21 0.97
C HIS A 151 10.76 1.66 1.28
N SER A 152 11.68 0.71 1.45
CA SER A 152 13.09 0.98 1.74
C SER A 152 13.76 1.79 0.62
N ILE A 153 13.54 1.40 -0.63
CA ILE A 153 14.08 2.11 -1.80
C ILE A 153 13.48 3.51 -1.90
N SER A 154 12.16 3.67 -1.77
CA SER A 154 11.54 5.01 -1.78
C SER A 154 12.10 5.93 -0.70
N GLN A 155 12.36 5.41 0.51
CA GLN A 155 13.03 6.17 1.56
C GLN A 155 14.46 6.57 1.16
N ALA A 156 15.25 5.63 0.64
CA ALA A 156 16.64 5.89 0.23
C ALA A 156 16.75 6.87 -0.94
N LEU A 157 15.74 6.92 -1.81
CA LEU A 157 15.66 7.82 -2.96
C LEU A 157 14.99 9.16 -2.63
N GLU A 158 14.48 9.33 -1.41
CA GLU A 158 13.64 10.46 -1.01
C GLU A 158 12.46 10.71 -1.97
N CYS A 159 11.91 9.62 -2.54
CA CYS A 159 10.85 9.67 -3.53
C CYS A 159 9.53 9.10 -3.00
N GLY A 160 8.44 9.36 -3.73
CA GLY A 160 7.15 8.74 -3.42
C GLY A 160 7.19 7.22 -3.60
N THR A 161 6.28 6.50 -2.93
CA THR A 161 6.07 5.05 -3.16
C THR A 161 5.47 4.76 -4.54
N ASP A 162 5.14 5.78 -5.32
CA ASP A 162 4.79 5.70 -6.73
C ASP A 162 6.01 5.79 -7.66
N GLY A 163 7.21 6.00 -7.11
CA GLY A 163 8.45 6.15 -7.87
C GLY A 163 8.60 7.52 -8.53
N TRP A 164 7.74 8.49 -8.18
CA TRP A 164 7.79 9.82 -8.75
C TRP A 164 8.99 10.61 -8.22
N VAL A 165 9.69 11.31 -9.13
CA VAL A 165 10.88 12.12 -8.85
C VAL A 165 10.76 13.43 -9.63
N HIS A 166 11.17 14.54 -9.02
CA HIS A 166 11.23 15.82 -9.72
C HIS A 166 12.29 15.79 -10.84
N ALA A 167 12.03 16.48 -11.95
CA ALA A 167 12.92 16.43 -13.12
C ALA A 167 14.35 16.90 -12.81
N ASP A 168 14.50 17.86 -11.89
CA ASP A 168 15.80 18.40 -11.47
C ASP A 168 16.62 17.38 -10.66
N ASP A 169 15.96 16.45 -9.97
CA ASP A 169 16.61 15.44 -9.11
C ASP A 169 16.86 14.12 -9.85
N TRP A 170 16.29 13.96 -11.06
CA TRP A 170 16.24 12.70 -11.79
C TRP A 170 17.59 11.99 -11.95
N GLU A 171 18.63 12.70 -12.38
CA GLU A 171 19.95 12.08 -12.61
C GLU A 171 20.59 11.60 -11.30
N THR A 172 20.41 12.35 -10.21
CA THR A 172 20.88 11.97 -8.87
C THR A 172 20.12 10.74 -8.39
N THR A 173 18.78 10.77 -8.42
CA THR A 173 17.95 9.65 -7.98
C THR A 173 18.23 8.38 -8.78
N LYS A 174 18.38 8.50 -10.10
CA LYS A 174 18.74 7.37 -10.98
C LYS A 174 20.10 6.77 -10.64
N SER A 175 21.08 7.59 -10.25
CA SER A 175 22.37 7.10 -9.78
C SER A 175 22.21 6.32 -8.48
N THR A 176 21.53 6.90 -7.48
CA THR A 176 21.27 6.25 -6.19
C THR A 176 20.51 4.93 -6.35
N TYR A 177 19.49 4.90 -7.21
CA TYR A 177 18.70 3.70 -7.51
C TYR A 177 19.55 2.56 -8.07
N ARG A 178 20.49 2.88 -8.97
CA ARG A 178 21.42 1.87 -9.53
C ARG A 178 22.40 1.35 -8.50
N GLU A 179 22.89 2.21 -7.62
CA GLU A 179 23.79 1.79 -6.54
C GLU A 179 23.05 0.93 -5.50
N ALA A 180 21.81 1.28 -5.16
CA ALA A 180 20.95 0.45 -4.30
C ALA A 180 20.73 -0.95 -4.90
N TYR A 181 20.45 -1.03 -6.21
CA TYR A 181 20.32 -2.33 -6.91
C TYR A 181 21.59 -3.15 -6.80
N LYS A 182 22.75 -2.56 -7.12
CA LYS A 182 24.04 -3.27 -7.04
C LYS A 182 24.36 -3.72 -5.63
N ALA A 183 24.10 -2.88 -4.63
CA ALA A 183 24.33 -3.22 -3.23
C ALA A 183 23.47 -4.42 -2.79
N MET A 184 22.20 -4.47 -3.20
CA MET A 184 21.34 -5.61 -2.90
C MET A 184 21.82 -6.88 -3.60
N VAL A 185 22.14 -6.82 -4.89
CA VAL A 185 22.68 -7.97 -5.64
C VAL A 185 23.95 -8.49 -4.98
N GLN A 186 24.84 -7.59 -4.56
CA GLN A 186 26.08 -7.97 -3.89
C GLN A 186 25.81 -8.65 -2.54
N ALA A 187 24.87 -8.13 -1.74
CA ALA A 187 24.51 -8.73 -0.45
C ALA A 187 24.03 -10.18 -0.60
N ILE A 188 23.19 -10.46 -1.59
CA ILE A 188 22.69 -11.83 -1.84
C ILE A 188 23.80 -12.75 -2.34
N LEU A 189 24.74 -12.26 -3.15
CA LEU A 189 25.87 -13.06 -3.63
C LEU A 189 26.89 -13.39 -2.53
N GLU A 190 26.94 -12.58 -1.46
CA GLU A 190 27.84 -12.77 -0.31
C GLU A 190 27.23 -13.65 0.79
N GLU A 191 25.93 -13.97 0.70
CA GLU A 191 25.22 -14.79 1.68
C GLU A 191 25.41 -16.29 1.37
N GLU A 192 26.19 -16.98 2.21
CA GLU A 192 26.59 -18.38 1.98
C GLU A 192 25.55 -19.42 2.46
N ASP A 193 24.55 -19.02 3.25
CA ASP A 193 23.58 -19.90 3.94
C ASP A 193 22.14 -19.35 3.77
N VAL A 194 21.68 -19.22 2.52
CA VAL A 194 20.32 -18.75 2.22
C VAL A 194 19.31 -19.83 2.59
N ASP A 195 18.37 -19.51 3.48
CA ASP A 195 17.27 -20.41 3.84
C ASP A 195 16.46 -20.78 2.60
N ASP A 196 16.03 -22.04 2.50
CA ASP A 196 15.25 -22.51 1.36
C ASP A 196 13.85 -21.87 1.32
N ASP A 197 13.42 -21.25 2.41
CA ASP A 197 12.15 -20.52 2.48
C ASP A 197 12.30 -19.01 2.17
N GLU A 198 13.51 -18.51 1.86
CA GLU A 198 13.69 -17.11 1.50
C GLU A 198 13.07 -16.77 0.12
N PRO A 199 12.36 -15.63 0.00
CA PRO A 199 11.71 -15.23 -1.25
C PRO A 199 12.70 -14.81 -2.35
N VAL A 200 13.96 -14.54 -2.00
CA VAL A 200 15.00 -14.07 -2.92
C VAL A 200 16.30 -14.83 -2.68
N LYS A 201 16.78 -15.56 -3.70
CA LYS A 201 17.98 -16.39 -3.58
C LYS A 201 19.02 -16.13 -4.66
N SER A 202 18.66 -15.31 -5.65
CA SER A 202 19.48 -15.07 -6.82
C SER A 202 19.28 -13.66 -7.36
N GLU A 203 20.21 -13.21 -8.18
CA GLU A 203 20.07 -11.96 -8.94
C GLU A 203 18.82 -11.98 -9.84
N ALA A 204 18.41 -13.15 -10.34
CA ALA A 204 17.20 -13.27 -11.16
C ALA A 204 15.94 -12.96 -10.34
N ASP A 205 15.87 -13.43 -9.10
CA ASP A 205 14.75 -13.17 -8.19
C ASP A 205 14.72 -11.68 -7.81
N ILE A 206 15.87 -11.07 -7.49
CA ILE A 206 15.97 -9.62 -7.26
C ILE A 206 15.42 -8.88 -8.47
N ARG A 207 15.86 -9.25 -9.68
CA ARG A 207 15.46 -8.56 -10.91
C ARG A 207 13.96 -8.67 -11.18
N GLU A 208 13.34 -9.78 -10.81
CA GLU A 208 11.88 -9.97 -10.91
C GLU A 208 11.12 -9.12 -9.88
N LEU A 209 11.67 -9.00 -8.66
CA LEU A 209 11.01 -8.37 -7.52
C LEU A 209 11.43 -6.90 -7.30
N TRP A 210 12.39 -6.39 -8.07
CA TRP A 210 12.92 -5.05 -7.90
C TRP A 210 11.86 -4.01 -8.25
N PRO A 211 11.56 -3.05 -7.36
CA PRO A 211 10.49 -2.10 -7.58
C PRO A 211 10.90 -0.99 -8.55
N PHE A 212 9.88 -0.46 -9.26
CA PHE A 212 9.90 0.64 -10.24
C PHE A 212 10.46 0.28 -11.63
#